data_AF-A0A538N0X0-F1
#
_entry.id   AF-A0A538N0X0-F1
#
_cell.length_a   1.000
_cell.length_b   1.000
_cell.length_c   1.000
_cell.angle_alpha   90.00
_cell.angle_beta   90.00
_cell.angle_gamma   90.00
#
_symmetry.space_group_name_H-M   'P 1'
#
loop_
_entity.id
_entity.type
_entity.pdbx_description
1 polymer ?
#
loop_
_entity_poly.entity_id
_entity_poly.type
_entity_poly.pdbx_seq_one_letter_code
_entity_poly.pdbx_strand_id
1 'polypeptide(L)' 'MRMVLAVSALGLPAVVLPVGIAGGLPQAVQLIGPRYREDLCLDAAAAIEDRLGILTPIDPG' A
#
# COMPACT_ATOMS: atom_id res chain seq x y z
N MET A 1 -12.20 5.92 0.27
CA MET A 1 -12.86 4.60 0.08
C MET A 1 -13.25 4.26 -1.36
N ARG A 2 -13.32 5.22 -2.30
CA ARG A 2 -13.86 4.97 -3.66
C ARG A 2 -13.18 3.82 -4.41
N MET A 3 -11.85 3.69 -4.34
CA MET A 3 -11.12 2.69 -5.12
C MET A 3 -11.09 1.30 -4.45
N VAL A 4 -11.10 1.26 -3.11
CA VAL A 4 -11.11 0.00 -2.34
C VAL A 4 -12.35 -0.84 -2.69
N LEU A 5 -13.52 -0.22 -2.76
CA LEU A 5 -14.77 -0.93 -3.05
C LEU A 5 -14.76 -1.60 -4.43
N ALA A 6 -14.21 -0.94 -5.44
CA ALA A 6 -14.11 -1.48 -6.79
C ALA A 6 -13.18 -2.70 -6.84
N VAL A 7 -12.02 -2.62 -6.16
CA VAL A 7 -11.04 -3.71 -6.10
C VAL A 7 -11.61 -4.92 -5.37
N SER A 8 -12.24 -4.72 -4.21
CA SER A 8 -12.88 -5.80 -3.46
C SER A 8 -14.03 -6.44 -4.23
N ALA A 9 -14.85 -5.64 -4.92
CA ALA A 9 -15.95 -6.17 -5.75
C ALA A 9 -15.45 -7.04 -6.91
N LEU A 10 -14.27 -6.75 -7.46
CA LEU A 10 -13.64 -7.53 -8.52
C LEU A 10 -12.81 -8.72 -7.99
N GLY A 11 -12.68 -8.86 -6.67
CA GLY A 11 -11.87 -9.92 -6.04
C GLY A 11 -10.39 -9.83 -6.39
N LEU A 12 -9.87 -8.62 -6.60
CA LEU A 12 -8.45 -8.40 -6.91
C LEU A 12 -7.64 -8.21 -5.62
N PRO A 13 -6.39 -8.72 -5.57
CA PRO A 13 -5.51 -8.42 -4.45
C PRO A 13 -5.09 -6.95 -4.50
N ALA A 14 -4.96 -6.35 -3.32
CA ALA A 14 -4.44 -5.01 -3.17
C ALA A 14 -3.77 -4.83 -1.81
N VAL A 15 -2.78 -3.94 -1.76
CA VAL A 15 -2.06 -3.54 -0.54
C VAL A 15 -1.95 -2.03 -0.50
N VAL A 16 -2.07 -1.46 0.71
CA VAL A 16 -1.90 -0.02 0.95
C VAL A 16 -0.75 0.16 1.91
N LEU A 17 0.20 1.02 1.54
CA LEU A 17 1.37 1.32 2.36
C LEU A 17 1.68 2.82 2.35
N PRO A 18 2.25 3.34 3.46
CA PRO A 18 2.68 4.73 3.55
C PRO A 18 3.92 4.98 2.69
N VAL A 19 4.02 6.19 2.11
CA VAL A 19 5.12 6.57 1.21
C VAL A 19 5.78 7.90 1.59
N GLY A 20 5.36 8.52 2.69
CA GLY A 20 5.99 9.74 3.21
C GLY A 20 4.99 10.71 3.81
N ILE A 21 5.49 11.90 4.12
CA ILE A 21 4.69 13.05 4.56
C ILE A 21 4.78 14.13 3.48
N ALA A 22 3.65 14.66 3.05
CA ALA A 22 3.57 15.81 2.15
C ALA A 22 2.62 16.86 2.75
N GLY A 23 3.09 18.11 2.87
CA GLY A 23 2.30 19.19 3.49
C GLY A 23 1.90 18.91 4.95
N GLY A 24 2.71 18.15 5.69
CA GLY A 24 2.43 17.75 7.07
C GLY A 24 1.42 16.60 7.22
N LEU A 25 0.96 16.00 6.11
CA LEU A 25 -0.02 14.92 6.12
C LEU A 25 0.58 13.60 5.60
N PRO A 26 0.29 12.45 6.24
CA PRO A 26 0.70 11.13 5.74
C PRO A 26 0.15 10.84 4.36
N GLN A 27 1.02 10.35 3.48
CA GLN A 27 0.68 9.91 2.13
C GLN A 27 0.79 8.39 2.06
N ALA A 28 -0.12 7.79 1.30
CA ALA A 28 -0.14 6.35 1.06
C ALA A 28 -0.49 6.06 -0.39
N VAL A 29 -0.04 4.92 -0.89
CA VAL A 29 -0.40 4.41 -2.23
C VAL A 29 -1.13 3.08 -2.10
N GLN A 30 -2.06 2.82 -3.02
CA GLN A 30 -2.75 1.55 -3.13
C GLN A 30 -2.25 0.82 -4.39
N LEU A 31 -1.59 -0.32 -4.19
CA LEU A 31 -1.18 -1.22 -5.26
C LEU A 31 -2.30 -2.22 -5.52
N ILE A 32 -2.63 -2.47 -6.79
CA ILE A 32 -3.64 -3.44 -7.19
C ILE A 32 -2.97 -4.46 -8.11
N GLY A 33 -3.00 -5.72 -7.72
CA GLY A 33 -2.36 -6.81 -8.46
C GLY A 33 -3.35 -7.60 -9.32
N PRO A 34 -2.85 -8.51 -10.17
CA PRO A 34 -3.67 -9.46 -10.89
C PRO A 34 -4.29 -10.48 -9.93
N ARG A 35 -5.41 -11.09 -10.34
CA ARG A 35 -6.16 -12.05 -9.50
C ARG A 35 -5.28 -13.23 -9.04
N TYR A 36 -5.41 -13.60 -7.76
CA TYR A 36 -4.66 -14.71 -7.12
C TYR A 36 -3.15 -14.53 -7.05
N ARG A 37 -2.67 -13.28 -7.14
CA ARG A 37 -1.25 -12.93 -7.09
C ARG A 37 -0.95 -11.95 -5.96
N GLU A 38 -1.36 -12.33 -4.75
CA GLU A 38 -1.02 -11.64 -3.51
C GLU A 38 0.50 -11.53 -3.33
N ASP A 39 1.25 -12.54 -3.80
CA ASP A 39 2.72 -12.54 -3.84
C ASP A 39 3.26 -11.31 -4.57
N LEU A 40 2.78 -11.03 -5.78
CA LEU A 40 3.24 -9.87 -6.56
C LEU A 40 2.86 -8.54 -5.91
N CYS A 41 1.68 -8.47 -5.29
CA CYS A 41 1.27 -7.29 -4.53
C CYS A 41 2.23 -7.02 -3.37
N LEU A 42 2.59 -8.05 -2.61
CA LEU A 42 3.48 -7.94 -1.46
C LEU A 42 4.92 -7.69 -1.88
N ASP A 43 5.41 -8.34 -2.95
CA ASP A 43 6.75 -8.07 -3.51
C ASP A 43 6.89 -6.61 -3.95
N ALA A 44 5.84 -6.06 -4.60
CA ALA A 44 5.83 -4.66 -5.01
C ALA A 44 5.79 -3.70 -3.81
N ALA A 45 5.06 -4.05 -2.74
CA ALA A 45 5.06 -3.27 -1.50
C ALA A 45 6.43 -3.31 -0.83
N ALA A 46 7.04 -4.49 -0.69
CA ALA A 46 8.37 -4.66 -0.12
C ALA A 46 9.42 -3.85 -0.90
N ALA A 47 9.36 -3.86 -2.24
CA ALA A 47 10.26 -3.07 -3.08
C ALA A 47 10.13 -1.55 -2.87
N ILE A 48 8.96 -1.07 -2.42
CA ILE A 48 8.76 0.34 -2.06
C ILE A 48 9.30 0.60 -0.65
N GLU A 49 9.00 -0.27 0.31
CA GLU A 49 9.52 -0.16 1.69
C GLU A 49 11.04 -0.22 1.73
N ASP A 50 11.69 -1.07 0.92
CA ASP A 50 13.14 -1.14 0.77
C ASP A 50 13.76 0.19 0.31
N ARG A 51 13.01 0.97 -0.47
CA ARG A 51 13.46 2.26 -1.02
C ARG A 51 13.16 3.44 -0.11
N LEU A 52 12.05 3.40 0.63
CA LEU A 52 11.54 4.53 1.42
C LEU A 52 11.72 4.34 2.93
N GLY A 53 12.05 3.13 3.37
CA GLY A 53 11.99 2.71 4.75
C GLY A 53 10.56 2.33 5.18
N ILE A 54 10.47 1.70 6.36
CA ILE A 54 9.19 1.42 7.01
C ILE A 54 8.72 2.72 7.68
N LEU A 55 7.62 3.28 7.19
CA LEU A 55 7.06 4.54 7.69
C LEU A 55 5.87 4.24 8.59
N THR A 56 6.04 4.31 9.91
CA THR A 56 4.93 4.12 10.84
C THR A 56 4.29 5.46 11.20
N PRO A 57 2.96 5.60 11.13
CA PRO A 57 2.27 6.82 11.57
C PRO A 57 2.41 7.13 13.07
N ILE A 58 2.85 6.13 13.85
CA ILE A 58 3.16 6.24 15.27
C ILE A 58 4.63 5.85 15.48
N ASP A 59 5.33 6.57 16.35
CA ASP A 59 6.61 6.14 16.89
C ASP A 59 6.32 5.29 18.14
N PRO A 60 6.70 4.00 18.20
CA PRO A 60 6.35 3.11 19.31
C PRO A 60 7.17 3.34 20.60
N GLY A 61 7.59 4.57 20.87
CA GLY A 61 8.31 4.96 22.09
C GLY A 61 7.48 4.89 23.36
#